data_AF-A0A2G5V932-F1
#
_entry.id   AF-A0A2G5V932-F1
#
_cell.length_a   1.000
_cell.length_b   1.000
_cell.length_c   1.000
_cell.angle_alpha   90.00
_cell.angle_beta   90.00
_cell.angle_gamma   90.00
#
_symmetry.space_group_name_H-M   'P 1'
#
loop_
_entity.id
_entity.type
_entity.pdbx_description
1 polymer ?
#
loop_
_entity_poly.entity_id
_entity_poly.type
_entity_poly.pdbx_seq_one_letter_code
_entity_poly.pdbx_strand_id
1 'polypeptide(L)'
;MCYYFLCFLSLSFLTVHSTDEPYMIRVSGHSKIFKGSLYLDTSWEKCIVVFKLSDIKCQFFAFQGISTVQESAAGGYEIALKIQLPVSKCPISNPLIPGPTYLTQTINNQLRTTTVSFDSKSKQYKLTYRVISCPENTKLFLRRGAKVCIGLFFFEDPRCNNYAQASALCKAKNGTLTGPANADEYKYIQNISNSSNYTSNPDSFDYLTYWIDGAGTNTAYTFEDPTHDGTTNYQWAEGVSRSKAAGQCLHNPNPLHVNISEYPCTATFLVKAVCWRGALCQIPPIIE
;
A
#
# COMPACT_ATOMS: atom_id res chain seq x y z
N MET A 1 -30.91 -12.40 9.48
CA MET A 1 -31.43 -11.89 8.19
C MET A 1 -30.61 -10.66 7.81
N CYS A 2 -29.86 -10.72 6.70
CA CYS A 2 -29.26 -9.54 6.10
C CYS A 2 -30.40 -8.74 5.46
N TYR A 3 -31.03 -7.88 6.26
CA TYR A 3 -32.06 -6.98 5.77
C TYR A 3 -31.36 -5.89 4.95
N TYR A 4 -31.58 -5.93 3.64
CA TYR A 4 -31.45 -4.77 2.78
C TYR A 4 -32.31 -3.67 3.40
N PHE A 5 -31.66 -2.64 3.93
CA PHE A 5 -32.35 -1.47 4.44
C PHE A 5 -33.21 -0.90 3.30
N LEU A 6 -34.51 -0.77 3.49
CA LEU A 6 -35.42 -0.31 2.42
C LEU A 6 -35.17 1.14 1.95
N CYS A 7 -34.28 1.90 2.61
CA CYS A 7 -33.73 3.14 2.04
C CYS A 7 -32.74 2.91 0.87
N PHE A 8 -32.41 1.66 0.51
CA PHE A 8 -31.44 1.29 -0.54
C PHE A 8 -32.05 1.05 -1.93
N LEU A 9 -33.32 1.39 -2.18
CA LEU A 9 -33.94 1.18 -3.50
C LEU A 9 -33.65 2.33 -4.47
N SER A 10 -32.36 2.51 -4.78
CA SER A 10 -31.87 2.88 -6.11
C SER A 10 -30.35 2.79 -6.10
N LEU A 11 -29.80 2.12 -7.12
CA LEU A 11 -28.39 2.01 -7.51
C LEU A 11 -27.69 0.67 -7.19
N SER A 12 -27.84 -0.19 -8.19
CA SER A 12 -26.75 -0.95 -8.83
C SER A 12 -26.38 -2.29 -8.21
N PHE A 13 -27.06 -3.32 -8.73
CA PHE A 13 -26.46 -4.64 -8.92
C PHE A 13 -25.16 -4.49 -9.71
N LEU A 14 -24.02 -4.70 -9.06
CA LEU A 14 -22.77 -5.06 -9.72
C LEU A 14 -22.06 -6.08 -8.84
N THR A 15 -22.28 -7.34 -9.17
CA THR A 15 -21.43 -8.46 -8.75
C THR A 15 -20.05 -8.28 -9.34
N VAL A 16 -19.07 -7.90 -8.51
CA VAL A 16 -17.65 -8.10 -8.80
C VAL A 16 -17.09 -8.97 -7.67
N HIS A 17 -16.69 -10.18 -7.99
CA HIS A 17 -16.04 -11.09 -7.04
C HIS A 17 -14.65 -10.55 -6.66
N SER A 18 -14.60 -9.81 -5.57
CA SER A 18 -13.41 -9.64 -4.74
C SER A 18 -13.66 -10.40 -3.42
N THR A 19 -12.72 -11.24 -3.00
CA THR A 19 -12.83 -12.04 -1.76
C THR A 19 -12.74 -11.22 -0.48
N ASP A 20 -12.75 -9.88 -0.58
CA ASP A 20 -12.52 -8.92 0.50
C ASP A 20 -13.42 -7.68 0.36
N GLU A 21 -14.71 -7.84 0.09
CA GLU A 21 -15.63 -6.69 0.07
C GLU A 21 -16.01 -6.22 1.49
N PRO A 22 -16.03 -4.91 1.76
CA PRO A 22 -16.45 -4.39 3.06
C PRO A 22 -17.97 -4.49 3.22
N TYR A 23 -18.42 -4.97 4.38
CA TYR A 23 -19.84 -5.14 4.70
C TYR A 23 -20.30 -4.09 5.70
N MET A 24 -21.55 -3.65 5.56
CA MET A 24 -22.23 -2.83 6.57
C MET A 24 -22.96 -3.75 7.55
N ILE A 25 -22.64 -3.67 8.83
CA ILE A 25 -23.36 -4.38 9.88
C ILE A 25 -24.22 -3.44 10.69
N ARG A 26 -25.46 -3.89 10.88
CA ARG A 26 -26.44 -3.21 11.70
C ARG A 26 -26.22 -3.51 13.19
N VAL A 27 -26.11 -2.46 13.99
CA VAL A 27 -26.09 -2.50 15.45
C VAL A 27 -27.07 -1.48 16.02
N SER A 28 -27.58 -1.71 17.22
CA SER A 28 -28.43 -0.73 17.92
C SER A 28 -27.57 0.34 18.58
N GLY A 29 -27.83 1.63 18.34
CA GLY A 29 -27.05 2.72 18.94
C GLY A 29 -27.43 4.15 18.55
N HIS A 30 -26.84 5.15 19.23
CA HIS A 30 -26.97 6.59 18.92
C HIS A 30 -25.62 7.35 19.03
N SER A 31 -25.51 8.52 18.40
CA SER A 31 -24.30 9.34 18.38
C SER A 31 -24.21 10.23 19.63
N LYS A 32 -23.00 10.45 20.16
CA LYS A 32 -22.76 11.36 21.31
C LYS A 32 -21.99 12.64 20.94
N ILE A 33 -21.02 12.60 20.02
CA ILE A 33 -20.14 13.75 19.69
C ILE A 33 -19.69 13.65 18.22
N PHE A 34 -19.79 14.76 17.45
CA PHE A 34 -19.35 14.82 16.04
C PHE A 34 -18.77 16.19 15.65
N LYS A 35 -17.78 16.18 14.74
CA LYS A 35 -17.13 17.39 14.18
C LYS A 35 -17.63 17.81 12.79
N GLY A 36 -18.52 17.02 12.17
CA GLY A 36 -19.14 17.34 10.90
C GLY A 36 -19.97 16.16 10.39
N SER A 37 -21.14 16.44 9.83
CA SER A 37 -21.97 15.45 9.13
C SER A 37 -22.28 15.93 7.73
N LEU A 38 -22.12 15.07 6.73
CA LEU A 38 -22.46 15.37 5.34
C LEU A 38 -23.93 15.02 5.06
N TYR A 39 -24.62 15.90 4.33
CA TYR A 39 -25.97 15.66 3.84
C TYR A 39 -25.93 14.99 2.46
N LEU A 40 -26.65 13.86 2.38
CA LEU A 40 -27.27 13.14 1.24
C LEU A 40 -26.59 12.97 -0.13
N ASP A 41 -25.44 13.58 -0.43
CA ASP A 41 -24.82 13.46 -1.77
C ASP A 41 -23.51 12.66 -1.79
N THR A 42 -23.16 12.02 -0.67
CA THR A 42 -21.98 11.14 -0.60
C THR A 42 -22.36 9.69 -0.92
N SER A 43 -21.74 9.14 -1.97
CA SER A 43 -21.70 7.70 -2.24
C SER A 43 -21.39 6.92 -0.96
N TRP A 44 -22.21 5.91 -0.65
CA TRP A 44 -22.06 5.01 0.50
C TRP A 44 -20.66 4.36 0.57
N GLU A 45 -19.96 4.29 -0.56
CA GLU A 45 -18.59 3.83 -0.67
C GLU A 45 -17.62 4.57 0.26
N LYS A 46 -17.86 5.88 0.49
CA LYS A 46 -17.01 6.77 1.28
C LYS A 46 -17.35 6.83 2.77
N CYS A 47 -18.43 6.17 3.21
CA CYS A 47 -18.93 6.23 4.58
C CYS A 47 -18.39 5.07 5.43
N ILE A 48 -18.13 5.34 6.70
CA ILE A 48 -17.69 4.35 7.72
C ILE A 48 -18.83 4.04 8.68
N VAL A 49 -19.63 5.05 9.05
CA VAL A 49 -20.78 4.90 9.95
C VAL A 49 -21.99 5.58 9.34
N VAL A 50 -23.15 4.93 9.43
CA VAL A 50 -24.44 5.49 9.05
C VAL A 50 -25.41 5.37 10.21
N PHE A 51 -26.03 6.47 10.59
CA PHE A 51 -27.11 6.48 11.59
C PHE A 51 -28.45 6.65 10.90
N LYS A 52 -29.40 5.80 11.24
CA LYS A 52 -30.79 6.01 10.86
C LYS A 52 -31.44 6.97 11.84
N LEU A 53 -31.78 8.16 11.39
CA LEU A 53 -32.56 9.13 12.17
C LEU A 53 -34.07 8.89 12.00
N SER A 54 -34.50 8.49 10.80
CA SER A 54 -35.85 8.02 10.47
C SER A 54 -35.82 7.13 9.22
N ASP A 55 -36.96 6.59 8.78
CA ASP A 55 -37.06 5.77 7.56
C ASP A 55 -36.73 6.52 6.26
N ILE A 56 -36.59 7.85 6.31
CA ILE A 56 -36.28 8.69 5.15
C ILE A 56 -35.04 9.56 5.37
N LYS A 57 -34.41 9.48 6.56
CA LYS A 57 -33.31 10.37 6.93
C LYS A 57 -32.18 9.59 7.60
N CYS A 58 -31.02 9.62 6.97
CA CYS A 58 -29.79 9.05 7.50
C CYS A 58 -28.73 10.14 7.71
N GLN A 59 -27.84 9.92 8.68
CA GLN A 59 -26.64 10.72 8.90
C GLN A 59 -25.41 9.88 8.60
N PHE A 60 -24.51 10.42 7.79
CA PHE A 60 -23.34 9.71 7.29
C PHE A 60 -22.06 10.29 7.90
N PHE A 61 -21.14 9.39 8.25
CA PHE A 61 -19.84 9.74 8.80
C PHE A 61 -18.75 9.08 7.96
N ALA A 62 -17.88 9.90 7.39
CA ALA A 62 -16.69 9.46 6.70
C ALA A 62 -15.58 9.05 7.68
N PHE A 63 -14.45 8.61 7.15
CA PHE A 63 -13.23 8.35 7.92
C PHE A 63 -12.86 9.54 8.81
N GLN A 64 -12.51 9.30 10.08
CA GLN A 64 -12.28 10.32 11.11
C GLN A 64 -13.48 11.22 11.49
N GLY A 65 -14.67 10.99 10.92
CA GLY A 65 -15.87 11.79 11.21
C GLY A 65 -16.50 11.55 12.59
N ILE A 66 -16.25 10.38 13.21
CA ILE A 66 -16.82 9.99 14.51
C ILE A 66 -15.90 9.04 15.28
N SER A 67 -15.66 9.26 16.57
CA SER A 67 -14.78 8.39 17.37
C SER A 67 -15.51 7.39 18.27
N THR A 68 -16.80 7.63 18.53
CA THR A 68 -17.58 6.85 19.50
C THR A 68 -19.03 6.72 19.07
N VAL A 69 -19.57 5.54 19.27
CA VAL A 69 -20.97 5.21 19.01
C VAL A 69 -21.55 4.56 20.27
N GLN A 70 -22.62 5.11 20.83
CA GLN A 70 -23.26 4.53 22.02
C GLN A 70 -24.18 3.39 21.62
N GLU A 71 -24.08 2.23 22.26
CA GLU A 71 -25.04 1.14 22.11
C GLU A 71 -26.42 1.56 22.65
N SER A 72 -27.48 1.16 21.95
CA SER A 72 -28.87 1.39 22.34
C SER A 72 -29.53 0.08 22.73
N ALA A 73 -30.51 0.16 23.63
CA ALA A 73 -31.41 -0.96 23.91
C ALA A 73 -32.10 -1.45 22.62
N ALA A 74 -32.50 -2.73 22.62
CA ALA A 74 -33.23 -3.36 21.53
C ALA A 74 -34.51 -2.56 21.19
N GLY A 75 -34.71 -2.25 19.90
CA GLY A 75 -35.82 -1.42 19.43
C GLY A 75 -35.52 0.10 19.39
N GLY A 76 -34.32 0.53 19.80
CA GLY A 76 -33.87 1.92 19.66
C GLY A 76 -33.28 2.25 18.29
N TYR A 77 -32.51 3.35 18.23
CA TYR A 77 -31.87 3.85 17.01
C TYR A 77 -30.97 2.80 16.33
N GLU A 78 -30.96 2.81 15.00
CA GLU A 78 -30.21 1.85 14.18
C GLU A 78 -28.97 2.50 13.59
N ILE A 79 -27.87 1.76 13.63
CA ILE A 79 -26.58 2.17 13.09
C ILE A 79 -26.07 1.09 12.17
N ALA A 80 -25.46 1.49 11.06
CA ALA A 80 -24.68 0.61 10.23
C ALA A 80 -23.19 1.00 10.33
N LEU A 81 -22.34 0.03 10.67
CA LEU A 81 -20.88 0.16 10.73
C LEU A 81 -20.25 -0.60 9.57
N LYS A 82 -19.36 0.06 8.82
CA LYS A 82 -18.60 -0.57 7.74
C LYS A 82 -17.42 -1.33 8.33
N ILE A 83 -17.36 -2.64 8.09
CA ILE A 83 -16.26 -3.50 8.53
C ILE A 83 -15.83 -4.49 7.46
N GLN A 84 -14.60 -4.99 7.56
CA GLN A 84 -14.12 -6.11 6.75
C GLN A 84 -14.61 -7.42 7.39
N LEU A 85 -15.25 -8.31 6.62
CA LEU A 85 -15.58 -9.66 7.08
C LEU A 85 -14.67 -10.68 6.39
N PRO A 86 -14.13 -11.67 7.11
CA PRO A 86 -13.25 -12.70 6.55
C PRO A 86 -14.00 -13.77 5.73
N VAL A 87 -15.34 -13.72 5.70
CA VAL A 87 -16.19 -14.70 5.00
C VAL A 87 -17.27 -13.97 4.23
N SER A 88 -17.59 -14.50 3.04
CA SER A 88 -18.67 -14.02 2.16
C SER A 88 -20.09 -14.28 2.69
N LYS A 89 -20.22 -14.66 3.96
CA LYS A 89 -21.50 -14.93 4.63
C LYS A 89 -21.74 -13.91 5.73
N CYS A 90 -22.94 -13.34 5.74
CA CYS A 90 -23.36 -12.44 6.81
C CYS A 90 -23.26 -13.14 8.18
N PRO A 91 -22.64 -12.50 9.19
CA PRO A 91 -22.53 -13.07 10.52
C PRO A 91 -23.92 -13.21 11.16
N ILE A 92 -24.10 -14.28 11.93
CA ILE A 92 -25.38 -14.63 12.59
C ILE A 92 -25.52 -13.88 13.93
N SER A 93 -24.41 -13.41 14.48
CA SER A 93 -24.29 -12.60 15.70
C SER A 93 -23.55 -11.29 15.40
N ASN A 94 -23.48 -10.38 16.38
CA ASN A 94 -22.72 -9.15 16.25
C ASN A 94 -21.22 -9.47 16.06
N PRO A 95 -20.62 -9.22 14.88
CA PRO A 95 -19.23 -9.57 14.59
C PRO A 95 -18.22 -8.73 15.37
N LEU A 96 -18.67 -7.64 16.02
CA LEU A 96 -17.84 -6.80 16.88
C LEU A 96 -17.57 -7.43 18.25
N ILE A 97 -18.14 -8.61 18.52
CA ILE A 97 -17.99 -9.36 19.77
C ILE A 97 -17.49 -10.77 19.42
N PRO A 98 -16.33 -11.22 19.96
CA PRO A 98 -15.57 -10.62 21.06
C PRO A 98 -14.42 -9.68 20.63
N GLY A 99 -14.14 -9.54 19.34
CA GLY A 99 -12.89 -8.94 18.87
C GLY A 99 -13.05 -7.59 18.20
N PRO A 100 -12.02 -6.73 18.25
CA PRO A 100 -12.01 -5.55 17.42
C PRO A 100 -12.06 -5.95 15.95
N THR A 101 -12.93 -5.30 15.17
CA THR A 101 -12.98 -5.52 13.73
C THR A 101 -12.35 -4.35 13.00
N TYR A 102 -11.64 -4.65 11.92
CA TYR A 102 -10.96 -3.66 11.11
C TYR A 102 -11.68 -3.47 9.77
N LEU A 103 -11.55 -2.27 9.23
CA LEU A 103 -11.82 -1.94 7.85
C LEU A 103 -10.55 -1.28 7.31
N THR A 104 -10.01 -1.82 6.23
CA THR A 104 -8.82 -1.27 5.58
C THR A 104 -9.18 -0.87 4.16
N GLN A 105 -8.87 0.37 3.78
CA GLN A 105 -9.18 0.91 2.46
C GLN A 105 -7.96 1.64 1.90
N THR A 106 -7.68 1.46 0.61
CA THR A 106 -6.65 2.23 -0.09
C THR A 106 -7.31 3.40 -0.81
N ILE A 107 -7.00 4.64 -0.40
CA ILE A 107 -7.55 5.88 -0.97
C ILE A 107 -6.39 6.83 -1.22
N ASN A 108 -6.25 7.34 -2.46
CA ASN A 108 -5.19 8.29 -2.84
C ASN A 108 -3.78 7.84 -2.43
N ASN A 109 -3.44 6.56 -2.66
CA ASN A 109 -2.16 5.97 -2.28
C ASN A 109 -1.86 5.96 -0.76
N GLN A 110 -2.89 6.12 0.07
CA GLN A 110 -2.84 5.95 1.52
C GLN A 110 -3.67 4.74 1.93
N LEU A 111 -3.16 3.96 2.88
CA LEU A 111 -3.92 2.90 3.52
C LEU A 111 -4.59 3.46 4.78
N ARG A 112 -5.92 3.49 4.76
CA ARG A 112 -6.75 3.99 5.85
C ARG A 112 -7.35 2.81 6.58
N THR A 113 -7.03 2.66 7.86
CA THR A 113 -7.57 1.60 8.70
C THR A 113 -8.49 2.20 9.76
N THR A 114 -9.72 1.70 9.83
CA THR A 114 -10.63 1.94 10.95
C THR A 114 -10.67 0.68 11.78
N THR A 115 -10.44 0.78 13.08
CA THR A 115 -10.65 -0.32 14.04
C THR A 115 -11.84 0.01 14.92
N VAL A 116 -12.78 -0.91 15.02
CA VAL A 116 -13.97 -0.81 15.87
C VAL A 116 -13.79 -1.75 17.04
N SER A 117 -13.88 -1.25 18.26
CA SER A 117 -13.80 -2.03 19.50
C SER A 117 -15.02 -1.75 20.36
N PHE A 118 -15.50 -2.73 21.12
CA PHE A 118 -16.65 -2.57 22.01
C PHE A 118 -16.19 -2.49 23.47
N ASP A 119 -16.54 -1.40 24.14
CA ASP A 119 -16.38 -1.25 25.58
C ASP A 119 -17.67 -1.66 26.29
N SER A 120 -17.63 -2.83 26.92
CA SER A 120 -18.77 -3.41 27.64
C SER A 120 -19.18 -2.62 28.90
N LYS A 121 -18.26 -1.85 29.50
CA LYS A 121 -18.52 -1.05 30.70
C LYS A 121 -19.29 0.22 30.35
N SER A 122 -18.83 0.94 29.34
CA SER A 122 -19.45 2.19 28.90
C SER A 122 -20.54 2.00 27.84
N LYS A 123 -20.73 0.75 27.38
CA LYS A 123 -21.67 0.35 26.33
C LYS A 123 -21.47 1.14 25.03
N GLN A 124 -20.21 1.30 24.62
CA GLN A 124 -19.83 2.12 23.46
C GLN A 124 -18.95 1.35 22.49
N TYR A 125 -19.18 1.55 21.20
CA TYR A 125 -18.24 1.21 20.16
C TYR A 125 -17.25 2.36 19.98
N LYS A 126 -15.97 2.09 20.17
CA LYS A 126 -14.88 3.03 19.96
C LYS A 126 -14.24 2.77 18.61
N LEU A 127 -14.20 3.82 17.79
CA LEU A 127 -13.57 3.82 16.48
C LEU A 127 -12.20 4.50 16.60
N THR A 128 -11.15 3.77 16.25
CA THR A 128 -9.80 4.33 16.13
C THR A 128 -9.36 4.30 14.68
N TYR A 129 -8.76 5.39 14.24
CA TYR A 129 -8.34 5.60 12.87
C TYR A 129 -6.82 5.57 12.80
N ARG A 130 -6.30 4.97 11.74
CA ARG A 130 -4.88 4.98 11.41
C ARG A 130 -4.72 5.27 9.93
N VAL A 131 -3.83 6.18 9.60
CA VAL A 131 -3.45 6.46 8.21
C VAL A 131 -2.01 5.98 8.03
N ILE A 132 -1.79 5.21 6.97
CA ILE A 132 -0.45 4.80 6.55
C ILE A 132 -0.25 5.39 5.16
N SER A 133 0.76 6.23 5.04
CA SER A 133 1.13 6.91 3.80
C SER A 133 2.60 6.66 3.49
N CYS A 134 3.05 7.16 2.35
CA CYS A 134 4.43 7.03 1.91
C CYS A 134 5.07 8.42 1.80
N PRO A 135 6.38 8.54 2.10
CA PRO A 135 7.13 9.77 1.82
C PRO A 135 7.00 10.20 0.36
N GLU A 136 7.23 11.48 0.09
CA GLU A 136 7.15 12.01 -1.27
C GLU A 136 7.96 11.20 -2.29
N ASN A 137 7.44 11.12 -3.51
CA ASN A 137 8.03 10.38 -4.63
C ASN A 137 8.17 8.87 -4.41
N THR A 138 7.45 8.31 -3.43
CA THR A 138 7.37 6.85 -3.21
C THR A 138 5.92 6.36 -3.25
N LYS A 139 5.74 5.06 -3.53
CA LYS A 139 4.42 4.44 -3.66
C LYS A 139 4.24 3.32 -2.64
N LEU A 140 3.04 3.25 -2.04
CA LEU A 140 2.71 2.24 -1.05
C LEU A 140 2.42 0.90 -1.71
N PHE A 141 3.07 -0.15 -1.21
CA PHE A 141 2.80 -1.53 -1.59
C PHE A 141 2.56 -2.40 -0.36
N LEU A 142 1.64 -3.35 -0.52
CA LEU A 142 1.33 -4.39 0.47
C LEU A 142 2.03 -5.67 0.02
N ARG A 143 3.07 -6.04 0.75
CA ARG A 143 3.79 -7.31 0.58
C ARG A 143 3.29 -8.32 1.61
N ARG A 144 3.74 -9.57 1.52
CA ARG A 144 3.38 -10.62 2.50
C ARG A 144 3.85 -10.21 3.89
N GLY A 145 2.92 -9.76 4.72
CA GLY A 145 3.17 -9.35 6.11
C GLY A 145 3.82 -7.96 6.29
N ALA A 146 4.12 -7.23 5.21
CA ALA A 146 4.82 -5.95 5.27
C ALA A 146 4.12 -4.86 4.45
N LYS A 147 4.23 -3.61 4.92
CA LYS A 147 3.81 -2.41 4.20
C LYS A 147 5.06 -1.62 3.88
N VAL A 148 5.35 -1.40 2.61
CA VAL A 148 6.59 -0.75 2.16
C VAL A 148 6.31 0.39 1.22
N CYS A 149 7.18 1.38 1.23
CA CYS A 149 7.16 2.48 0.27
C CYS A 149 8.31 2.32 -0.69
N ILE A 150 8.00 2.08 -1.98
CA ILE A 150 9.02 1.89 -3.01
C ILE A 150 9.22 3.22 -3.72
N GLY A 151 10.49 3.59 -3.92
CA GLY A 151 10.85 4.80 -4.66
C GLY A 151 12.21 4.67 -5.33
N LEU A 152 12.43 5.54 -6.32
CA LEU A 152 13.69 5.66 -7.00
C LEU A 152 14.44 6.88 -6.47
N PHE A 153 15.67 6.67 -6.00
CA PHE A 153 16.50 7.71 -5.40
C PHE A 153 17.79 7.86 -6.18
N PHE A 154 18.22 9.10 -6.37
CA PHE A 154 19.34 9.44 -7.23
C PHE A 154 20.56 9.86 -6.42
N PHE A 155 21.75 9.65 -6.98
CA PHE A 155 22.98 10.19 -6.41
C PHE A 155 23.10 11.70 -6.68
N GLU A 156 23.65 12.47 -5.74
CA GLU A 156 23.90 13.90 -5.95
C GLU A 156 25.27 14.12 -6.59
N ASP A 157 26.34 13.67 -5.91
CA ASP A 157 27.72 13.70 -6.41
C ASP A 157 28.54 12.54 -5.79
N PRO A 158 29.27 11.73 -6.57
CA PRO A 158 29.19 11.63 -8.03
C PRO A 158 27.81 11.15 -8.50
N ARG A 159 27.33 11.70 -9.61
CA ARG A 159 25.98 11.43 -10.16
C ARG A 159 25.77 9.99 -10.62
N CYS A 160 26.86 9.28 -10.93
CA CYS A 160 26.86 7.85 -11.23
C CYS A 160 27.73 7.13 -10.21
N ASN A 161 27.19 6.11 -9.53
CA ASN A 161 27.86 5.51 -8.40
C ASN A 161 27.63 4.00 -8.30
N ASN A 162 28.37 3.36 -7.41
CA ASN A 162 28.43 1.90 -7.30
C ASN A 162 27.36 1.34 -6.35
N TYR A 163 27.27 0.02 -6.31
CA TYR A 163 26.25 -0.69 -5.53
C TYR A 163 26.32 -0.40 -4.02
N ALA A 164 27.53 -0.28 -3.47
CA ALA A 164 27.69 0.03 -2.05
C ALA A 164 27.14 1.41 -1.70
N GLN A 165 27.34 2.39 -2.60
CA GLN A 165 26.76 3.73 -2.45
C GLN A 165 25.25 3.73 -2.67
N ALA A 166 24.73 2.86 -3.54
CA ALA A 166 23.29 2.66 -3.70
C ALA A 166 22.63 2.13 -2.42
N SER A 167 23.25 1.13 -1.79
CA SER A 167 22.83 0.60 -0.49
C SER A 167 22.88 1.68 0.59
N ALA A 168 23.96 2.47 0.66
CA ALA A 168 24.08 3.58 1.60
C ALA A 168 23.00 4.66 1.38
N LEU A 169 22.66 4.96 0.11
CA LEU A 169 21.60 5.90 -0.26
C LEU A 169 20.24 5.47 0.29
N CYS A 170 19.89 4.17 0.20
CA CYS A 170 18.66 3.66 0.78
C CYS A 170 18.68 3.67 2.31
N LYS A 171 19.81 3.28 2.93
CA LYS A 171 19.98 3.25 4.39
C LYS A 171 19.90 4.63 5.03
N ALA A 172 20.37 5.68 4.35
CA ALA A 172 20.21 7.07 4.80
C ALA A 172 18.74 7.50 4.95
N LYS A 173 17.79 6.74 4.36
CA LYS A 173 16.35 6.94 4.45
C LYS A 173 15.67 5.87 5.33
N ASN A 174 16.44 5.20 6.19
CA ASN A 174 16.02 4.06 7.00
C ASN A 174 15.45 2.89 6.18
N GLY A 175 15.89 2.76 4.92
CA GLY A 175 15.45 1.73 3.99
C GLY A 175 16.56 0.77 3.58
N THR A 176 16.25 -0.04 2.58
CA THR A 176 17.18 -0.97 1.94
C THR A 176 17.06 -0.89 0.43
N LEU A 177 18.05 -1.41 -0.29
CA LEU A 177 17.82 -1.76 -1.69
C LEU A 177 16.61 -2.71 -1.77
N THR A 178 15.83 -2.60 -2.84
CA THR A 178 14.68 -3.50 -3.09
C THR A 178 14.66 -3.94 -4.54
N GLY A 179 13.88 -4.97 -4.83
CA GLY A 179 13.37 -5.27 -6.17
C GLY A 179 11.86 -5.50 -6.18
N PRO A 180 11.30 -5.95 -7.31
CA PRO A 180 9.87 -6.27 -7.42
C PRO A 180 9.48 -7.48 -6.58
N ALA A 181 8.44 -7.36 -5.75
CA ALA A 181 7.84 -8.50 -5.04
C ALA A 181 6.66 -9.14 -5.79
N ASN A 182 6.16 -8.49 -6.85
CA ASN A 182 5.05 -8.94 -7.67
C ASN A 182 5.00 -8.14 -9.00
N ALA A 183 4.09 -8.49 -9.89
CA ALA A 183 3.95 -7.86 -11.20
C ALA A 183 3.56 -6.37 -11.14
N ASP A 184 2.76 -5.95 -10.16
CA ASP A 184 2.35 -4.55 -10.01
C ASP A 184 3.51 -3.66 -9.55
N GLU A 185 4.33 -4.16 -8.63
CA GLU A 185 5.58 -3.52 -8.24
C GLU A 185 6.55 -3.44 -9.42
N TYR A 186 6.74 -4.52 -10.18
CA TYR A 186 7.58 -4.51 -11.37
C TYR A 186 7.14 -3.44 -12.37
N LYS A 187 5.84 -3.38 -12.68
CA LYS A 187 5.28 -2.36 -13.58
C LYS A 187 5.53 -0.94 -13.06
N TYR A 188 5.37 -0.71 -11.76
CA TYR A 188 5.69 0.59 -11.16
C TYR A 188 7.18 0.94 -11.29
N ILE A 189 8.07 0.00 -11.00
CA ILE A 189 9.53 0.17 -11.11
C ILE A 189 9.93 0.52 -12.55
N GLN A 190 9.38 -0.17 -13.55
CA GLN A 190 9.62 0.15 -14.96
C GLN A 190 9.14 1.57 -15.30
N ASN A 191 7.94 1.95 -14.84
CA ASN A 191 7.38 3.27 -15.12
C ASN A 191 8.22 4.41 -14.53
N ILE A 192 8.64 4.30 -13.26
CA ILE A 192 9.46 5.34 -12.61
C ILE A 192 10.88 5.39 -13.19
N SER A 193 11.43 4.24 -13.59
CA SER A 193 12.74 4.19 -14.24
C SER A 193 12.68 4.87 -15.62
N ASN A 194 11.64 4.59 -16.41
CA ASN A 194 11.46 5.21 -17.72
C ASN A 194 11.20 6.73 -17.62
N SER A 195 10.38 7.18 -16.67
CA SER A 195 10.09 8.60 -16.51
C SER A 195 11.32 9.40 -16.06
N SER A 196 12.19 8.79 -15.25
CA SER A 196 13.40 9.43 -14.75
C SER A 196 14.44 9.77 -15.83
N ASN A 197 14.43 9.08 -16.98
CA ASN A 197 15.33 9.38 -18.10
C ASN A 197 15.22 10.84 -18.58
N TYR A 198 14.05 11.45 -18.44
CA TYR A 198 13.79 12.82 -18.88
C TYR A 198 14.07 13.88 -17.82
N THR A 199 14.15 13.49 -16.54
CA THR A 199 14.26 14.44 -15.42
C THR A 199 15.59 14.34 -14.67
N SER A 200 16.33 13.24 -14.87
CA SER A 200 17.46 12.86 -14.00
C SER A 200 18.76 12.60 -14.76
N ASN A 201 18.86 13.00 -16.04
CA ASN A 201 20.03 12.83 -16.90
C ASN A 201 20.72 14.17 -17.26
N PRO A 202 21.39 14.84 -16.30
CA PRO A 202 22.00 16.15 -16.52
C PRO A 202 23.26 16.10 -17.41
N ASP A 203 23.91 14.93 -17.52
CA ASP A 203 25.18 14.77 -18.23
C ASP A 203 25.00 14.09 -19.61
N SER A 204 23.75 13.93 -20.06
CA SER A 204 23.38 13.37 -21.36
C SER A 204 23.96 11.98 -21.65
N PHE A 205 23.88 11.07 -20.67
CA PHE A 205 24.17 9.64 -20.91
C PHE A 205 23.14 9.01 -21.85
N ASP A 206 23.55 8.06 -22.67
CA ASP A 206 22.59 7.37 -23.56
C ASP A 206 21.56 6.56 -22.76
N TYR A 207 21.97 5.99 -21.63
CA TYR A 207 21.14 5.16 -20.76
C TYR A 207 21.37 5.43 -19.28
N LEU A 208 20.28 5.55 -18.53
CA LEU A 208 20.30 5.49 -17.07
C LEU A 208 19.87 4.11 -16.60
N THR A 209 20.57 3.61 -15.60
CA THR A 209 20.20 2.38 -14.90
C THR A 209 20.35 2.56 -13.40
N TYR A 210 19.68 1.70 -12.64
CA TYR A 210 19.55 1.83 -11.20
C TYR A 210 19.89 0.53 -10.52
N TRP A 211 20.67 0.60 -9.45
CA TRP A 211 20.94 -0.57 -8.62
C TRP A 211 19.65 -1.02 -7.94
N ILE A 212 19.41 -2.32 -7.98
CA ILE A 212 18.30 -2.97 -7.27
C ILE A 212 18.87 -4.04 -6.36
N ASP A 213 18.04 -4.60 -5.49
CA ASP A 213 18.53 -5.59 -4.53
C ASP A 213 19.02 -6.88 -5.21
N GLY A 214 20.05 -7.50 -4.62
CA GLY A 214 20.69 -8.70 -5.14
C GLY A 214 22.18 -8.51 -5.42
N ALA A 215 23.00 -9.17 -4.60
CA ALA A 215 24.45 -9.29 -4.78
C ALA A 215 24.85 -10.77 -4.85
N GLY A 216 25.69 -11.16 -5.81
CA GLY A 216 26.13 -12.52 -6.02
C GLY A 216 27.08 -13.02 -4.92
N THR A 217 27.00 -14.32 -4.61
CA THR A 217 27.81 -15.02 -3.60
C THR A 217 28.52 -16.27 -4.16
N ASN A 218 28.66 -16.37 -5.48
CA ASN A 218 29.04 -17.53 -6.28
C ASN A 218 27.98 -18.64 -6.39
N THR A 219 27.06 -18.78 -5.45
CA THR A 219 26.05 -19.84 -5.45
C THR A 219 24.61 -19.31 -5.49
N ALA A 220 24.39 -18.12 -4.91
CA ALA A 220 23.11 -17.46 -4.82
C ALA A 220 23.25 -15.93 -4.89
N TYR A 221 22.12 -15.23 -4.94
CA TYR A 221 22.07 -13.82 -4.63
C TYR A 221 21.68 -13.65 -3.15
N THR A 222 22.31 -12.68 -2.49
CA THR A 222 21.89 -12.16 -1.19
C THR A 222 21.12 -10.87 -1.37
N PHE A 223 20.11 -10.67 -0.55
CA PHE A 223 19.18 -9.55 -0.61
C PHE A 223 19.18 -8.80 0.72
N GLU A 224 19.19 -7.48 0.66
CA GLU A 224 19.02 -6.60 1.83
C GLU A 224 17.56 -6.53 2.29
N ASP A 225 16.62 -6.61 1.35
CA ASP A 225 15.18 -6.53 1.57
C ASP A 225 14.57 -7.93 1.66
N PRO A 226 14.16 -8.36 2.87
CA PRO A 226 13.60 -9.70 3.07
C PRO A 226 12.17 -9.85 2.53
N THR A 227 11.56 -8.79 1.99
CA THR A 227 10.11 -8.76 1.70
C THR A 227 9.74 -8.98 0.23
N HIS A 228 10.70 -9.03 -0.70
CA HIS A 228 10.43 -9.17 -2.15
C HIS A 228 10.60 -10.60 -2.72
N ASP A 229 10.69 -11.63 -1.87
CA ASP A 229 10.77 -13.05 -2.26
C ASP A 229 11.95 -13.39 -3.22
N GLY A 230 13.10 -12.73 -3.02
CA GLY A 230 14.31 -12.95 -3.81
C GLY A 230 14.11 -12.59 -5.30
N THR A 231 14.60 -13.43 -6.22
CA THR A 231 14.49 -13.18 -7.67
C THR A 231 13.22 -13.75 -8.31
N THR A 232 12.27 -14.25 -7.53
CA THR A 232 11.07 -14.94 -8.06
C THR A 232 10.28 -14.06 -9.03
N ASN A 233 10.18 -12.77 -8.74
CA ASN A 233 9.43 -11.80 -9.54
C ASN A 233 10.34 -10.92 -10.42
N TYR A 234 11.61 -11.27 -10.54
CA TYR A 234 12.56 -10.52 -11.33
C TYR A 234 12.40 -10.93 -12.79
N GLN A 235 12.02 -9.99 -13.65
CA GLN A 235 12.00 -10.21 -15.09
C GLN A 235 13.39 -9.95 -15.64
N TRP A 236 14.05 -11.01 -16.08
CA TRP A 236 15.41 -10.94 -16.59
C TRP A 236 15.43 -10.52 -18.06
N ALA A 237 16.45 -9.76 -18.44
CA ALA A 237 16.73 -9.49 -19.83
C ALA A 237 17.12 -10.78 -20.58
N GLU A 238 16.76 -10.83 -21.86
CA GLU A 238 17.05 -11.98 -22.72
C GLU A 238 18.57 -12.11 -22.94
N GLY A 239 19.08 -13.34 -22.95
CA GLY A 239 20.50 -13.62 -23.19
C GLY A 239 21.46 -13.23 -22.05
N VAL A 240 20.96 -12.70 -20.92
CA VAL A 240 21.81 -12.26 -19.82
C VAL A 240 22.25 -13.43 -18.93
N SER A 241 23.55 -13.48 -18.60
CA SER A 241 24.06 -14.42 -17.62
C SER A 241 23.47 -14.14 -16.24
N ARG A 242 23.18 -15.20 -15.48
CA ARG A 242 22.80 -15.12 -14.07
C ARG A 242 23.88 -15.81 -13.26
N SER A 243 25.12 -15.32 -13.43
CA SER A 243 26.32 -15.98 -12.93
C SER A 243 26.30 -16.10 -11.41
N LYS A 244 25.60 -15.19 -10.71
CA LYS A 244 25.60 -15.09 -9.24
C LYS A 244 27.02 -14.95 -8.68
N ALA A 245 28.00 -14.61 -9.51
CA ALA A 245 29.39 -14.57 -9.11
C ALA A 245 29.58 -13.49 -8.03
N ALA A 246 30.50 -13.75 -7.09
CA ALA A 246 30.85 -12.76 -6.09
C ALA A 246 31.32 -11.46 -6.78
N GLY A 247 30.76 -10.33 -6.35
CA GLY A 247 31.02 -9.03 -6.96
C GLY A 247 30.17 -8.71 -8.19
N GLN A 248 29.16 -9.52 -8.53
CA GLN A 248 28.09 -9.16 -9.48
C GLN A 248 26.85 -8.69 -8.74
N CYS A 249 26.28 -7.58 -9.18
CA CYS A 249 25.12 -6.93 -8.55
C CYS A 249 24.03 -6.66 -9.57
N LEU A 250 22.79 -6.64 -9.09
CA LEU A 250 21.62 -6.50 -9.95
C LEU A 250 21.26 -5.03 -10.21
N HIS A 251 20.85 -4.74 -11.44
CA HIS A 251 20.42 -3.42 -11.85
C HIS A 251 19.26 -3.46 -12.83
N ASN A 252 18.54 -2.35 -12.93
CA ASN A 252 17.36 -2.19 -13.78
C ASN A 252 17.18 -0.71 -14.19
N PRO A 253 16.81 -0.40 -15.44
CA PRO A 253 16.68 -1.30 -16.58
C PRO A 253 18.04 -1.71 -17.19
N ASN A 254 18.10 -2.86 -17.87
CA ASN A 254 19.21 -3.20 -18.76
C ASN A 254 19.14 -2.31 -20.02
N PRO A 255 20.26 -1.68 -20.44
CA PRO A 255 20.31 -0.79 -21.62
C PRO A 255 19.80 -1.40 -22.94
N LEU A 256 19.92 -2.72 -23.12
CA LEU A 256 19.55 -3.42 -24.36
C LEU A 256 18.12 -3.98 -24.34
N HIS A 257 17.57 -4.32 -23.17
CA HIS A 257 16.36 -5.15 -23.08
C HIS A 257 15.36 -4.71 -22.01
N VAL A 258 15.50 -3.51 -21.43
CA VAL A 258 14.67 -2.87 -20.38
C VAL A 258 14.47 -3.64 -19.07
N ASN A 259 14.77 -4.93 -19.05
CA ASN A 259 14.59 -5.86 -17.93
C ASN A 259 15.84 -5.92 -17.03
N ILE A 260 15.78 -6.72 -15.97
CA ILE A 260 16.84 -6.83 -14.97
C ILE A 260 18.07 -7.56 -15.51
N SER A 261 19.24 -7.10 -15.11
CA SER A 261 20.55 -7.67 -15.47
C SER A 261 21.53 -7.64 -14.30
N GLU A 262 22.62 -8.39 -14.43
CA GLU A 262 23.77 -8.32 -13.52
C GLU A 262 24.92 -7.52 -14.14
N TYR A 263 25.69 -6.84 -13.29
CA TYR A 263 26.93 -6.16 -13.67
C TYR A 263 27.87 -6.06 -12.46
N PRO A 264 29.20 -5.88 -12.63
CA PRO A 264 30.12 -5.72 -11.50
C PRO A 264 29.65 -4.66 -10.50
N CYS A 265 29.59 -5.02 -9.21
CA CYS A 265 29.11 -4.14 -8.13
C CYS A 265 29.91 -2.84 -7.99
N THR A 266 31.15 -2.83 -8.49
CA THR A 266 32.06 -1.67 -8.48
C THR A 266 31.82 -0.71 -9.63
N ALA A 267 30.97 -1.07 -10.60
CA ALA A 267 30.68 -0.21 -11.74
C ALA A 267 30.00 1.09 -11.30
N THR A 268 30.31 2.16 -12.00
CA THR A 268 29.70 3.48 -11.79
C THR A 268 29.13 4.02 -13.10
N PHE A 269 29.86 3.85 -14.22
CA PHE A 269 29.42 4.17 -15.57
C PHE A 269 30.15 3.32 -16.62
N LEU A 270 29.64 3.30 -17.85
CA LEU A 270 30.32 2.77 -19.04
C LEU A 270 30.47 3.89 -20.07
N VAL A 271 31.71 4.33 -20.33
CA VAL A 271 32.17 5.28 -21.38
C VAL A 271 31.04 6.15 -21.99
N LYS A 272 30.41 7.03 -21.18
CA LYS A 272 29.25 7.90 -21.51
C LYS A 272 27.98 7.23 -22.06
N ALA A 273 27.98 5.92 -22.27
CA ALA A 273 26.81 5.15 -22.70
C ALA A 273 25.86 4.84 -21.53
N VAL A 274 26.38 4.45 -20.36
CA VAL A 274 25.55 3.99 -19.24
C VAL A 274 25.95 4.66 -17.94
N CYS A 275 24.99 5.18 -17.18
CA CYS A 275 25.17 5.70 -15.83
C CYS A 275 24.34 4.91 -14.82
N TRP A 276 24.98 4.38 -13.77
CA TRP A 276 24.26 3.89 -12.60
C TRP A 276 23.86 5.08 -11.73
N ARG A 277 22.70 5.65 -12.06
CA ARG A 277 22.27 6.97 -11.61
C ARG A 277 21.73 6.97 -10.18
N GLY A 278 21.38 5.80 -9.64
CA GLY A 278 20.75 5.72 -8.34
C GLY A 278 20.40 4.32 -7.91
N ALA A 279 19.45 4.25 -6.98
CA ALA A 279 19.03 3.05 -6.28
C ALA A 279 17.51 2.96 -6.23
N LEU A 280 16.97 1.77 -6.44
CA LEU A 280 15.61 1.47 -6.07
C LEU A 280 15.59 1.09 -4.58
N CYS A 281 14.88 1.88 -3.78
CA CYS A 281 14.81 1.68 -2.34
C CYS A 281 13.39 1.33 -1.89
N GLN A 282 13.29 0.45 -0.90
CA GLN A 282 12.12 0.38 -0.05
C GLN A 282 12.41 1.13 1.26
N ILE A 283 11.50 1.99 1.67
CA ILE A 283 11.62 2.78 2.90
C ILE A 283 10.37 2.59 3.77
N PRO A 284 10.48 2.86 5.09
CA PRO A 284 9.36 2.71 6.00
C PRO A 284 8.21 3.66 5.65
N PRO A 285 6.94 3.21 5.77
CA PRO A 285 5.80 4.09 5.62
C PRO A 285 5.67 5.07 6.81
N ILE A 286 5.00 6.18 6.55
CA ILE A 286 4.62 7.15 7.59
C ILE A 286 3.31 6.66 8.22
N ILE A 287 3.25 6.70 9.55
CA ILE A 287 2.08 6.27 10.32
C ILE A 287 1.56 7.45 11.12
N GLU A 288 0.29 7.82 10.86
CA GLU A 288 -0.46 8.90 11.51
C GLU A 288 -1.69 8.36 12.25
#